data_AF-A0A1A2WZ16-F1
#
_entry.id   AF-A0A1A2WZ16-F1
#
_cell.length_a   1.000
_cell.length_b   1.000
_cell.length_c   1.000
_cell.angle_alpha   90.00
_cell.angle_beta   90.00
_cell.angle_gamma   90.00
#
_symmetry.space_group_name_H-M   'P 1'
#
loop_
_entity.id
_entity.type
_entity.pdbx_description
1 polymer ?
#
loop_
_entity_poly.entity_id
_entity_poly.type
_entity_poly.pdbx_seq_one_letter_code
_entity_poly.pdbx_strand_id
1 'polypeptide(L)'
;MGGAGGNAPMLGHGGAGGAGGSDANGFGGYGGAGGSGGWLQGSGGSGGAGGVGDTAGGLGGNAGNGGWLQGNGGTGGAGGSATGANGIGGFGGHGGKGAWLHGNGGTGGTGGDATGAGGHGGSGGDAGTAGVFGNGGHGGQGGSAFLGTGGNGGNSGNSGIIGDGGNGGDGGAGLVGGRGADGGNVKLLGGGGAGGTGGAGSGPVGVGGAGGKGGGTGIFAHGGAGGTGGAGSGTGAGGAGGDGGVGGLFGGGGRGGDAGSGAAPANGGRGGDAVFIGNGGNGGNGSGGGNGGSGGFAGPLGHSGAHGLP
;
A
#
# COMPACT_ATOMS: atom_id res chain seq x y z
N MET A 1 2.63 20.06 17.66
CA MET A 1 3.22 19.34 16.51
C MET A 1 4.58 18.80 16.91
N GLY A 2 5.03 17.72 16.29
CA GLY A 2 6.39 17.18 16.45
C GLY A 2 7.43 18.00 15.71
N GLY A 3 8.63 18.09 16.25
CA GLY A 3 9.76 18.79 15.61
C GLY A 3 10.29 18.05 14.39
N ALA A 4 10.78 18.77 13.38
CA ALA A 4 11.41 18.14 12.22
C ALA A 4 12.76 17.50 12.58
N GLY A 5 13.09 16.39 11.92
CA GLY A 5 14.40 15.77 11.98
C GLY A 5 15.47 16.60 11.27
N GLY A 6 16.69 16.58 11.80
CA GLY A 6 17.81 17.30 11.20
C GLY A 6 18.27 16.67 9.88
N ASN A 7 18.54 17.49 8.87
CA ASN A 7 19.16 17.00 7.63
C ASN A 7 20.65 16.72 7.87
N ALA A 8 21.16 15.62 7.31
CA ALA A 8 22.59 15.38 7.30
C ALA A 8 23.28 16.23 6.21
N PRO A 9 24.54 16.68 6.44
CA PRO A 9 25.30 17.50 5.49
C PRO A 9 25.88 16.64 4.36
N MET A 10 27.21 16.51 4.21
CA MET A 10 27.79 15.70 3.11
C MET A 10 27.67 14.20 3.34
N LEU A 11 27.81 13.76 4.60
CA LEU A 11 27.71 12.36 5.02
C LEU A 11 26.81 12.29 6.26
N GLY A 12 26.06 11.20 6.39
CA GLY A 12 25.29 10.89 7.60
C GLY A 12 23.81 10.65 7.31
N HIS A 13 23.10 10.13 8.30
CA HIS A 13 21.67 9.83 8.18
C HIS A 13 20.83 11.04 8.59
N GLY A 14 19.68 11.21 7.94
CA GLY A 14 18.70 12.19 8.37
C GLY A 14 18.12 11.82 9.74
N GLY A 15 17.88 12.83 10.57
CA GLY A 15 17.26 12.67 11.88
C GLY A 15 15.79 12.27 11.76
N ALA A 16 15.27 11.52 12.74
CA ALA A 16 13.86 11.22 12.81
C ALA A 16 13.03 12.49 13.14
N GLY A 17 11.82 12.56 12.58
CA GLY A 17 10.82 13.53 13.00
C GLY A 17 10.26 13.19 14.38
N GLY A 18 9.97 14.21 15.18
CA GLY A 18 9.34 14.07 16.49
C GLY A 18 7.85 13.71 16.39
N ALA A 19 7.32 13.06 17.41
CA ALA A 19 5.89 12.72 17.46
C ALA A 19 5.01 13.96 17.66
N GLY A 20 3.81 13.93 17.11
CA GLY A 20 2.75 14.87 17.40
C GLY A 20 2.21 14.72 18.82
N GLY A 21 1.79 15.84 19.43
CA GLY A 21 1.16 15.82 20.74
C GLY A 21 -0.30 15.38 20.65
N SER A 22 -0.82 14.75 21.70
CA SER A 22 -2.22 14.34 21.77
C SER A 22 -3.12 15.47 22.31
N ASP A 23 -4.36 15.53 21.82
CA ASP A 23 -5.39 16.43 22.33
C ASP A 23 -6.72 15.69 22.55
N ALA A 24 -7.12 15.56 23.81
CA ALA A 24 -8.31 14.81 24.20
C ALA A 24 -9.63 15.51 23.87
N ASN A 25 -9.61 16.77 23.42
CA ASN A 25 -10.81 17.54 23.10
C ASN A 25 -10.77 18.15 21.70
N GLY A 26 -9.79 17.75 20.87
CA GLY A 26 -9.46 18.46 19.65
C GLY A 26 -8.67 17.62 18.66
N PHE A 27 -7.79 18.29 17.93
CA PHE A 27 -6.99 17.68 16.87
C PHE A 27 -5.67 17.15 17.44
N GLY A 28 -5.34 15.91 17.10
CA GLY A 28 -4.00 15.38 17.31
C GLY A 28 -2.97 16.21 16.54
N GLY A 29 -1.85 16.51 17.17
CA GLY A 29 -0.77 17.26 16.53
C GLY A 29 -0.12 16.46 15.41
N TYR A 30 0.33 17.14 14.34
CA TYR A 30 1.09 16.48 13.27
C TYR A 30 2.42 15.93 13.77
N GLY A 31 2.82 14.78 13.24
CA GLY A 31 4.18 14.27 13.35
C GLY A 31 5.15 15.12 12.54
N GLY A 32 6.37 15.30 13.07
CA GLY A 32 7.43 16.04 12.39
C GLY A 32 7.97 15.28 11.17
N ALA A 33 8.41 15.99 10.15
CA ALA A 33 9.06 15.36 9.01
C ALA A 33 10.43 14.76 9.40
N GLY A 34 10.81 13.65 8.79
CA GLY A 34 12.16 13.11 8.85
C GLY A 34 13.14 13.96 8.05
N GLY A 35 14.37 14.07 8.53
CA GLY A 35 15.46 14.77 7.85
C GLY A 35 15.98 13.98 6.66
N SER A 36 16.54 14.66 5.66
CA SER A 36 17.19 14.02 4.51
C SER A 36 18.56 13.43 4.89
N GLY A 37 18.92 12.33 4.25
CA GLY A 37 20.27 11.77 4.30
C GLY A 37 21.31 12.70 3.66
N GLY A 38 22.58 12.49 4.00
CA GLY A 38 23.68 13.31 3.54
C GLY A 38 23.86 13.24 2.03
N TRP A 39 24.33 14.32 1.42
CA TRP A 39 24.38 14.46 -0.04
C TRP A 39 25.13 13.32 -0.72
N LEU A 40 26.30 12.89 -0.23
CA LEU A 40 27.02 11.74 -0.81
C LEU A 40 26.43 10.42 -0.31
N GLN A 41 26.30 10.27 1.00
CA GLN A 41 25.87 9.02 1.61
C GLN A 41 25.02 9.29 2.84
N GLY A 42 23.87 8.63 2.90
CA GLY A 42 22.98 8.72 4.05
C GLY A 42 21.58 8.23 3.74
N SER A 43 20.97 7.49 4.66
CA SER A 43 19.53 7.24 4.57
C SER A 43 18.74 8.45 5.06
N GLY A 44 17.52 8.61 4.55
CA GLY A 44 16.57 9.53 5.12
C GLY A 44 16.11 9.10 6.51
N GLY A 45 15.77 10.07 7.34
CA GLY A 45 15.17 9.85 8.66
C GLY A 45 13.70 9.48 8.54
N SER A 46 13.19 8.73 9.52
CA SER A 46 11.77 8.41 9.59
C SER A 46 10.94 9.65 9.90
N GLY A 47 9.71 9.69 9.38
CA GLY A 47 8.71 10.65 9.84
C GLY A 47 8.24 10.35 11.26
N GLY A 48 7.86 11.37 12.01
CA GLY A 48 7.28 11.23 13.34
C GLY A 48 5.82 10.78 13.28
N ALA A 49 5.34 10.04 14.28
CA ALA A 49 3.93 9.68 14.36
C ALA A 49 3.04 10.92 14.61
N GLY A 50 1.83 10.92 14.05
CA GLY A 50 0.79 11.87 14.41
C GLY A 50 0.25 11.61 15.82
N GLY A 51 -0.14 12.67 16.51
CA GLY A 51 -0.73 12.60 17.84
C GLY A 51 -2.17 12.13 17.82
N VAL A 52 -2.66 11.60 18.94
CA VAL A 52 -4.08 11.21 19.07
C VAL A 52 -4.95 12.46 19.20
N GLY A 53 -6.10 12.48 18.53
CA GLY A 53 -7.10 13.53 18.72
C GLY A 53 -8.48 12.96 19.02
N ASP A 54 -9.38 13.80 19.51
CA ASP A 54 -10.79 13.44 19.63
C ASP A 54 -11.49 13.55 18.27
N THR A 55 -11.52 14.75 17.69
CA THR A 55 -12.16 15.01 16.39
C THR A 55 -11.37 14.42 15.23
N ALA A 56 -10.05 14.54 15.26
CA ALA A 56 -9.20 13.91 14.25
C ALA A 56 -7.80 13.67 14.79
N GLY A 57 -7.22 12.54 14.40
CA GLY A 57 -5.84 12.25 14.69
C GLY A 57 -4.90 13.10 13.84
N GLY A 58 -3.71 13.34 14.37
CA GLY A 58 -2.67 14.06 13.65
C GLY A 58 -2.17 13.25 12.46
N LEU A 59 -1.86 13.91 11.36
CA LEU A 59 -1.11 13.30 10.27
C LEU A 59 0.25 12.78 10.73
N GLY A 60 0.65 11.63 10.19
CA GLY A 60 2.02 11.16 10.27
C GLY A 60 2.97 12.07 9.49
N GLY A 61 4.16 12.28 10.02
CA GLY A 61 5.20 13.04 9.35
C GLY A 61 5.72 12.30 8.12
N ASN A 62 6.01 13.04 7.05
CA ASN A 62 6.70 12.46 5.89
C ASN A 62 8.14 12.09 6.27
N ALA A 63 8.65 11.00 5.71
CA ALA A 63 10.05 10.65 5.90
C ALA A 63 10.98 11.51 5.05
N GLY A 64 12.25 11.56 5.43
CA GLY A 64 13.29 12.15 4.61
C GLY A 64 13.73 11.22 3.48
N ASN A 65 14.28 11.81 2.42
CA ASN A 65 14.87 11.05 1.32
C ASN A 65 16.29 10.57 1.68
N GLY A 66 16.74 9.50 1.03
CA GLY A 66 18.16 9.13 1.02
C GLY A 66 19.04 10.20 0.36
N GLY A 67 20.36 10.03 0.49
CA GLY A 67 21.37 10.87 -0.14
C GLY A 67 21.32 10.84 -1.67
N TRP A 68 22.23 11.54 -2.35
CA TRP A 68 22.28 11.53 -3.81
C TRP A 68 22.88 10.22 -4.35
N LEU A 69 24.04 9.78 -3.85
CA LEU A 69 24.70 8.57 -4.38
C LEU A 69 24.17 7.30 -3.71
N GLN A 70 24.20 7.24 -2.37
CA GLN A 70 23.81 6.04 -1.62
C GLN A 70 22.93 6.36 -0.42
N GLY A 71 21.87 5.58 -0.24
CA GLY A 71 21.00 5.65 0.92
C GLY A 71 19.56 5.30 0.64
N ASN A 72 18.90 4.69 1.60
CA ASN A 72 17.47 4.39 1.50
C ASN A 72 16.64 5.62 1.90
N GLY A 73 15.43 5.70 1.38
CA GLY A 73 14.44 6.62 1.92
C GLY A 73 13.99 6.21 3.32
N GLY A 74 13.65 7.19 4.15
CA GLY A 74 13.09 6.92 5.48
C GLY A 74 11.67 6.37 5.41
N THR A 75 11.20 5.77 6.50
CA THR A 75 9.81 5.32 6.64
C THR A 75 8.89 6.46 7.04
N GLY A 76 7.71 6.55 6.43
CA GLY A 76 6.69 7.53 6.83
C GLY A 76 6.19 7.29 8.24
N GLY A 77 5.83 8.35 8.95
CA GLY A 77 5.25 8.26 10.30
C GLY A 77 3.82 7.74 10.27
N ALA A 78 3.38 7.02 11.29
CA ALA A 78 1.98 6.62 11.41
C ALA A 78 1.07 7.84 11.61
N GLY A 79 -0.14 7.81 11.07
CA GLY A 79 -1.21 8.72 11.44
C GLY A 79 -1.69 8.44 12.86
N GLY A 80 -2.05 9.50 13.57
CA GLY A 80 -2.63 9.40 14.91
C GLY A 80 -4.08 8.96 14.85
N SER A 81 -4.56 8.33 15.92
CA SER A 81 -5.95 7.90 16.01
C SER A 81 -6.91 9.06 16.32
N ALA A 82 -8.17 8.91 15.90
CA ALA A 82 -9.29 9.73 16.35
C ALA A 82 -10.20 8.94 17.29
N THR A 83 -10.52 9.50 18.46
CA THR A 83 -11.30 8.80 19.51
C THR A 83 -12.76 9.23 19.60
N GLY A 84 -13.10 10.40 19.09
CA GLY A 84 -14.44 10.97 19.14
C GLY A 84 -15.39 10.34 18.12
N ALA A 85 -16.69 10.47 18.37
CA ALA A 85 -17.72 10.05 17.42
C ALA A 85 -17.57 10.82 16.09
N ASN A 86 -17.68 10.11 14.97
CA ASN A 86 -17.38 10.62 13.63
C ASN A 86 -15.94 11.14 13.46
N GLY A 87 -15.03 10.74 14.34
CA GLY A 87 -13.63 11.15 14.29
C GLY A 87 -12.91 10.63 13.04
N ILE A 88 -11.90 11.37 12.59
CA ILE A 88 -11.12 11.02 11.39
C ILE A 88 -9.67 10.68 11.79
N GLY A 89 -9.28 9.42 11.62
CA GLY A 89 -7.89 9.01 11.82
C GLY A 89 -6.95 9.77 10.90
N GLY A 90 -5.78 10.15 11.40
CA GLY A 90 -4.79 10.89 10.62
C GLY A 90 -4.24 10.06 9.47
N PHE A 91 -3.89 10.69 8.35
CA PHE A 91 -3.21 9.98 7.27
C PHE A 91 -1.81 9.54 7.69
N GLY A 92 -1.38 8.39 7.20
CA GLY A 92 0.01 7.97 7.29
C GLY A 92 0.92 8.89 6.47
N GLY A 93 2.11 9.18 7.00
CA GLY A 93 3.11 9.98 6.30
C GLY A 93 3.72 9.20 5.13
N HIS A 94 4.18 9.93 4.12
CA HIS A 94 4.81 9.30 2.96
C HIS A 94 6.20 8.75 3.28
N GLY A 95 6.55 7.63 2.66
CA GLY A 95 7.91 7.10 2.64
C GLY A 95 8.84 7.94 1.77
N GLY A 96 10.09 8.09 2.21
CA GLY A 96 11.11 8.86 1.51
C GLY A 96 11.61 8.14 0.26
N LYS A 97 12.11 8.89 -0.73
CA LYS A 97 12.75 8.31 -1.92
C LYS A 97 14.14 7.75 -1.57
N GLY A 98 14.51 6.65 -2.22
CA GLY A 98 15.89 6.16 -2.20
C GLY A 98 16.84 7.10 -2.94
N ALA A 99 18.14 6.94 -2.72
CA ALA A 99 19.19 7.66 -3.41
C ALA A 99 19.19 7.36 -4.91
N TRP A 100 19.82 8.22 -5.72
CA TRP A 100 19.81 8.07 -7.18
C TRP A 100 20.52 6.79 -7.65
N LEU A 101 21.71 6.45 -7.14
CA LEU A 101 22.43 5.27 -7.61
C LEU A 101 21.99 4.00 -6.87
N HIS A 102 22.17 3.94 -5.55
CA HIS A 102 21.80 2.77 -4.74
C HIS A 102 20.95 3.18 -3.54
N GLY A 103 19.68 2.80 -3.57
CA GLY A 103 18.75 3.16 -2.52
C GLY A 103 17.36 2.63 -2.76
N ASN A 104 16.82 1.96 -1.75
CA ASN A 104 15.43 1.55 -1.71
C ASN A 104 14.54 2.74 -1.36
N GLY A 105 13.31 2.71 -1.88
CA GLY A 105 12.25 3.58 -1.40
C GLY A 105 11.87 3.21 0.04
N GLY A 106 11.55 4.22 0.85
CA GLY A 106 11.04 4.02 2.20
C GLY A 106 9.57 3.59 2.19
N THR A 107 9.13 2.87 3.21
CA THR A 107 7.73 2.47 3.33
C THR A 107 6.85 3.66 3.71
N GLY A 108 5.60 3.67 3.25
CA GLY A 108 4.58 4.58 3.75
C GLY A 108 4.20 4.27 5.20
N GLY A 109 3.78 5.29 5.94
CA GLY A 109 3.26 5.14 7.30
C GLY A 109 1.84 4.59 7.30
N THR A 110 1.44 3.92 8.37
CA THR A 110 0.05 3.46 8.52
C THR A 110 -0.88 4.65 8.75
N GLY A 111 -2.10 4.59 8.23
CA GLY A 111 -3.17 5.50 8.61
C GLY A 111 -3.60 5.26 10.05
N GLY A 112 -4.07 6.33 10.70
CA GLY A 112 -4.59 6.27 12.06
C GLY A 112 -6.00 5.69 12.11
N ASP A 113 -6.32 5.00 13.18
CA ASP A 113 -7.66 4.45 13.39
C ASP A 113 -8.67 5.53 13.80
N ALA A 114 -9.93 5.33 13.46
CA ALA A 114 -11.06 6.03 14.07
C ALA A 114 -11.83 5.07 14.99
N THR A 115 -11.67 5.24 16.30
CA THR A 115 -12.23 4.31 17.30
C THR A 115 -13.62 4.71 17.80
N GLY A 116 -14.01 5.97 17.60
CA GLY A 116 -15.37 6.44 17.84
C GLY A 116 -16.35 5.99 16.75
N ALA A 117 -17.62 5.83 17.14
CA ALA A 117 -18.66 5.36 16.22
C ALA A 117 -18.86 6.31 15.03
N GLY A 118 -19.01 5.74 13.83
CA GLY A 118 -19.24 6.49 12.60
C GLY A 118 -17.99 7.18 12.04
N GLY A 119 -16.81 6.90 12.59
CA GLY A 119 -15.56 7.54 12.19
C GLY A 119 -15.00 7.08 10.84
N HIS A 120 -13.91 7.70 10.42
CA HIS A 120 -13.19 7.35 9.19
C HIS A 120 -11.74 7.05 9.51
N GLY A 121 -11.28 5.85 9.16
CA GLY A 121 -9.86 5.51 9.27
C GLY A 121 -9.04 6.35 8.31
N GLY A 122 -7.85 6.78 8.75
CA GLY A 122 -6.92 7.49 7.89
C GLY A 122 -6.40 6.57 6.78
N SER A 123 -6.19 7.08 5.58
CA SER A 123 -5.45 6.33 4.56
C SER A 123 -4.00 6.09 4.98
N GLY A 124 -3.44 4.98 4.51
CA GLY A 124 -2.01 4.74 4.57
C GLY A 124 -1.24 5.75 3.72
N GLY A 125 0.01 6.01 4.09
CA GLY A 125 0.91 6.86 3.34
C GLY A 125 1.45 6.15 2.10
N ASP A 126 1.66 6.90 1.02
CA ASP A 126 2.35 6.35 -0.15
C ASP A 126 3.83 6.09 0.14
N ALA A 127 4.40 5.11 -0.54
CA ALA A 127 5.78 4.73 -0.39
C ALA A 127 6.75 5.56 -1.25
N GLY A 128 8.02 5.42 -0.91
CA GLY A 128 9.15 5.90 -1.68
C GLY A 128 9.41 5.08 -2.93
N THR A 129 9.88 5.73 -3.99
CA THR A 129 10.46 5.05 -5.16
C THR A 129 11.95 4.81 -4.94
N ALA A 130 12.49 3.80 -5.61
CA ALA A 130 13.92 3.47 -5.56
C ALA A 130 14.80 4.31 -6.50
N GLY A 131 16.10 4.21 -6.29
CA GLY A 131 17.18 4.65 -7.18
C GLY A 131 17.38 3.76 -8.40
N VAL A 132 18.51 3.84 -9.09
CA VAL A 132 18.88 2.98 -10.22
C VAL A 132 18.93 1.51 -9.78
N PHE A 133 19.58 1.24 -8.66
CA PHE A 133 19.61 -0.05 -7.99
C PHE A 133 18.82 0.05 -6.68
N GLY A 134 17.67 -0.60 -6.64
CA GLY A 134 16.86 -0.61 -5.44
C GLY A 134 15.41 -1.01 -5.69
N ASN A 135 14.78 -1.41 -4.59
CA ASN A 135 13.39 -1.79 -4.54
C ASN A 135 12.52 -0.59 -4.19
N GLY A 136 11.32 -0.55 -4.75
CA GLY A 136 10.29 0.38 -4.32
C GLY A 136 9.85 0.11 -2.89
N GLY A 137 9.45 1.14 -2.16
CA GLY A 137 8.92 0.99 -0.81
C GLY A 137 7.51 0.39 -0.81
N HIS A 138 7.13 -0.24 0.30
CA HIS A 138 5.77 -0.72 0.51
C HIS A 138 4.83 0.42 0.89
N GLY A 139 3.61 0.38 0.35
CA GLY A 139 2.54 1.30 0.74
C GLY A 139 2.14 1.12 2.20
N GLY A 140 1.71 2.19 2.85
CA GLY A 140 1.23 2.16 4.23
C GLY A 140 -0.15 1.52 4.33
N GLN A 141 -0.44 0.89 5.46
CA GLN A 141 -1.76 0.31 5.72
C GLN A 141 -2.80 1.39 5.98
N GLY A 142 -4.04 1.20 5.54
CA GLY A 142 -5.18 2.04 5.94
C GLY A 142 -5.58 1.80 7.40
N GLY A 143 -5.97 2.86 8.10
CA GLY A 143 -6.50 2.80 9.47
C GLY A 143 -7.91 2.22 9.50
N SER A 144 -8.27 1.58 10.60
CA SER A 144 -9.60 1.01 10.80
C SER A 144 -10.61 2.05 11.28
N ALA A 145 -11.91 1.75 11.15
CA ALA A 145 -12.99 2.59 11.65
C ALA A 145 -14.08 1.78 12.35
N PHE A 146 -14.49 2.21 13.55
CA PHE A 146 -15.62 1.60 14.23
C PHE A 146 -16.96 2.14 13.69
N LEU A 147 -17.81 1.25 13.16
CA LEU A 147 -19.10 1.59 12.55
C LEU A 147 -19.03 2.68 11.46
N GLY A 148 -17.87 2.79 10.80
CA GLY A 148 -17.62 3.81 9.79
C GLY A 148 -16.80 3.29 8.63
N THR A 149 -16.02 4.13 7.94
CA THR A 149 -15.30 3.70 6.72
C THR A 149 -13.83 3.48 7.03
N GLY A 150 -13.29 2.30 6.74
CA GLY A 150 -11.87 2.04 6.83
C GLY A 150 -11.09 2.89 5.83
N GLY A 151 -9.87 3.26 6.19
CA GLY A 151 -8.96 4.02 5.33
C GLY A 151 -8.44 3.17 4.19
N ASN A 152 -8.17 3.77 3.04
CA ASN A 152 -7.52 3.06 1.95
C ASN A 152 -6.04 2.77 2.27
N GLY A 153 -5.50 1.71 1.70
CA GLY A 153 -4.05 1.50 1.67
C GLY A 153 -3.34 2.59 0.87
N GLY A 154 -2.08 2.85 1.22
CA GLY A 154 -1.20 3.76 0.50
C GLY A 154 -0.58 3.10 -0.72
N ASN A 155 -0.29 3.90 -1.74
CA ASN A 155 0.33 3.39 -2.96
C ASN A 155 1.77 2.92 -2.68
N SER A 156 2.17 1.91 -3.42
CA SER A 156 3.54 1.39 -3.38
C SER A 156 4.53 2.23 -4.18
N GLY A 157 5.82 1.94 -3.97
CA GLY A 157 6.92 2.50 -4.72
C GLY A 157 7.26 1.67 -5.95
N ASN A 158 7.61 2.34 -7.05
CA ASN A 158 8.24 1.69 -8.19
C ASN A 158 9.71 1.37 -7.90
N SER A 159 10.20 0.33 -8.55
CA SER A 159 11.61 -0.08 -8.51
C SER A 159 12.54 0.89 -9.23
N GLY A 160 13.83 0.61 -9.06
CA GLY A 160 14.88 1.09 -9.94
C GLY A 160 14.90 0.45 -11.32
N ILE A 161 15.99 0.67 -12.06
CA ILE A 161 16.28 -0.09 -13.28
C ILE A 161 16.39 -1.57 -12.91
N ILE A 162 17.12 -1.86 -11.84
CA ILE A 162 17.23 -3.20 -11.24
C ILE A 162 16.66 -3.15 -9.83
N GLY A 163 15.63 -3.94 -9.59
CA GLY A 163 14.98 -4.11 -8.30
C GLY A 163 13.49 -4.39 -8.45
N ASP A 164 12.86 -4.68 -7.32
CA ASP A 164 11.45 -5.07 -7.25
C ASP A 164 10.56 -3.86 -6.98
N GLY A 165 9.33 -3.93 -7.47
CA GLY A 165 8.27 -3.02 -7.07
C GLY A 165 7.84 -3.27 -5.63
N GLY A 166 7.44 -2.24 -4.91
CA GLY A 166 6.91 -2.40 -3.55
C GLY A 166 5.49 -2.96 -3.57
N ASN A 167 5.10 -3.70 -2.53
CA ASN A 167 3.69 -4.09 -2.34
C ASN A 167 2.81 -2.88 -2.01
N GLY A 168 1.58 -2.86 -2.51
CA GLY A 168 0.55 -1.89 -2.11
C GLY A 168 0.15 -2.08 -0.64
N GLY A 169 -0.29 -1.00 0.00
CA GLY A 169 -0.85 -1.09 1.34
C GLY A 169 -2.24 -1.72 1.32
N ASP A 170 -2.60 -2.46 2.36
CA ASP A 170 -3.95 -2.99 2.54
C ASP A 170 -4.91 -1.87 3.02
N GLY A 171 -6.18 -2.06 2.73
CA GLY A 171 -7.25 -1.22 3.27
C GLY A 171 -7.56 -1.54 4.72
N GLY A 172 -7.91 -0.52 5.50
CA GLY A 172 -8.35 -0.66 6.88
C GLY A 172 -9.77 -1.22 6.99
N ALA A 173 -10.08 -1.85 8.11
CA ALA A 173 -11.41 -2.38 8.37
C ALA A 173 -12.43 -1.27 8.66
N GLY A 174 -13.71 -1.51 8.38
CA GLY A 174 -14.80 -0.60 8.71
C GLY A 174 -16.17 -1.25 8.58
N LEU A 175 -17.25 -0.50 8.77
CA LEU A 175 -18.56 -0.86 8.22
C LEU A 175 -18.47 -0.98 6.69
N VAL A 176 -17.70 -0.09 6.07
CA VAL A 176 -17.20 -0.25 4.71
C VAL A 176 -15.68 -0.34 4.81
N GLY A 177 -15.12 -1.45 4.37
CA GLY A 177 -13.68 -1.66 4.34
C GLY A 177 -12.99 -0.77 3.31
N GLY A 178 -11.79 -0.30 3.63
CA GLY A 178 -10.96 0.49 2.72
C GLY A 178 -10.45 -0.35 1.54
N ARG A 179 -10.15 0.29 0.42
CA ARG A 179 -9.53 -0.38 -0.73
C ARG A 179 -8.04 -0.65 -0.45
N GLY A 180 -7.55 -1.81 -0.85
CA GLY A 180 -6.11 -2.10 -0.95
C GLY A 180 -5.50 -1.40 -2.17
N ALA A 181 -4.26 -0.93 -2.03
CA ALA A 181 -3.58 -0.16 -3.07
C ALA A 181 -2.83 -1.04 -4.06
N ASP A 182 -2.48 -0.47 -5.22
CA ASP A 182 -1.76 -1.19 -6.25
C ASP A 182 -0.29 -1.45 -5.88
N GLY A 183 0.24 -2.57 -6.37
CA GLY A 183 1.65 -2.94 -6.29
C GLY A 183 2.52 -2.17 -7.28
N GLY A 184 3.81 -2.09 -6.97
CA GLY A 184 4.76 -1.21 -7.61
C GLY A 184 5.30 -1.82 -8.90
N ASN A 185 5.61 -0.96 -9.86
CA ASN A 185 6.09 -1.40 -11.16
C ASN A 185 7.61 -1.58 -11.21
N VAL A 186 8.05 -2.38 -12.17
CA VAL A 186 9.47 -2.64 -12.49
C VAL A 186 9.87 -1.99 -13.81
N LYS A 187 11.11 -1.50 -13.92
CA LYS A 187 11.63 -0.85 -15.14
C LYS A 187 12.35 -1.80 -16.11
N LEU A 188 13.37 -2.55 -15.66
CA LEU A 188 14.15 -3.45 -16.53
C LEU A 188 14.23 -4.88 -15.99
N LEU A 189 14.69 -5.06 -14.75
CA LEU A 189 14.85 -6.37 -14.10
C LEU A 189 14.28 -6.33 -12.67
N GLY A 190 13.43 -7.30 -12.34
CA GLY A 190 12.85 -7.46 -10.99
C GLY A 190 11.49 -8.15 -10.98
N GLY A 191 10.77 -8.12 -9.86
CA GLY A 191 9.38 -8.54 -9.74
C GLY A 191 8.46 -7.35 -9.45
N GLY A 192 7.30 -7.32 -10.10
CA GLY A 192 6.23 -6.38 -9.75
C GLY A 192 5.75 -6.63 -8.32
N GLY A 193 5.42 -5.56 -7.61
CA GLY A 193 4.90 -5.65 -6.24
C GLY A 193 3.50 -6.26 -6.21
N ALA A 194 3.13 -6.93 -5.12
CA ALA A 194 1.75 -7.39 -4.95
C ALA A 194 0.81 -6.21 -4.69
N GLY A 195 -0.45 -6.32 -5.11
CA GLY A 195 -1.51 -5.42 -4.67
C GLY A 195 -1.88 -5.69 -3.21
N GLY A 196 -2.28 -4.63 -2.50
CA GLY A 196 -2.76 -4.72 -1.13
C GLY A 196 -4.15 -5.35 -1.07
N THR A 197 -4.45 -6.03 0.03
CA THR A 197 -5.76 -6.59 0.32
C THR A 197 -6.78 -5.50 0.63
N GLY A 198 -8.05 -5.74 0.28
CA GLY A 198 -9.14 -4.88 0.72
C GLY A 198 -9.46 -5.07 2.20
N GLY A 199 -9.83 -4.01 2.88
CA GLY A 199 -10.22 -4.04 4.28
C GLY A 199 -11.54 -4.76 4.51
N ALA A 200 -11.71 -5.36 5.68
CA ALA A 200 -12.95 -6.06 6.03
C ALA A 200 -14.10 -5.07 6.30
N GLY A 201 -15.29 -5.40 5.81
CA GLY A 201 -16.57 -4.88 6.23
C GLY A 201 -17.07 -5.57 7.51
N SER A 202 -17.57 -4.80 8.46
CA SER A 202 -17.97 -5.27 9.79
C SER A 202 -19.30 -4.66 10.24
N GLY A 203 -20.16 -5.48 10.87
CA GLY A 203 -21.51 -5.08 11.28
C GLY A 203 -22.63 -5.73 10.43
N PRO A 204 -23.90 -5.33 10.63
CA PRO A 204 -25.05 -6.00 10.03
C PRO A 204 -25.10 -5.93 8.49
N VAL A 205 -24.49 -4.89 7.92
CA VAL A 205 -24.44 -4.59 6.48
C VAL A 205 -23.00 -4.32 6.01
N GLY A 206 -22.02 -4.99 6.62
CA GLY A 206 -20.61 -4.70 6.41
C GLY A 206 -20.14 -5.02 4.99
N VAL A 207 -19.61 -4.03 4.27
CA VAL A 207 -19.11 -4.20 2.89
C VAL A 207 -17.59 -4.27 2.88
N GLY A 208 -17.04 -5.32 2.28
CA GLY A 208 -15.59 -5.47 2.11
C GLY A 208 -15.00 -4.53 1.06
N GLY A 209 -13.80 -4.02 1.30
CA GLY A 209 -13.06 -3.20 0.36
C GLY A 209 -12.48 -4.02 -0.79
N ALA A 210 -12.29 -3.42 -1.97
CA ALA A 210 -11.65 -4.10 -3.09
C ALA A 210 -10.14 -4.30 -2.83
N GLY A 211 -9.58 -5.39 -3.36
CA GLY A 211 -8.14 -5.59 -3.43
C GLY A 211 -7.49 -4.70 -4.49
N GLY A 212 -6.22 -4.38 -4.29
CA GLY A 212 -5.38 -3.63 -5.22
C GLY A 212 -4.79 -4.51 -6.32
N LYS A 213 -4.40 -3.92 -7.43
CA LYS A 213 -3.78 -4.67 -8.54
C LYS A 213 -2.33 -4.99 -8.25
N GLY A 214 -1.84 -6.08 -8.82
CA GLY A 214 -0.41 -6.36 -8.85
C GLY A 214 0.34 -5.40 -9.78
N GLY A 215 1.57 -5.06 -9.40
CA GLY A 215 2.49 -4.26 -10.19
C GLY A 215 3.02 -5.03 -11.41
N GLY A 216 3.27 -4.33 -12.49
CA GLY A 216 3.74 -4.89 -13.75
C GLY A 216 5.16 -4.46 -14.09
N THR A 217 5.66 -4.92 -15.23
CA THR A 217 7.10 -4.92 -15.51
C THR A 217 7.44 -4.47 -16.94
N GLY A 218 8.65 -4.07 -17.35
CA GLY A 218 9.99 -4.64 -17.13
C GLY A 218 10.38 -5.56 -18.30
N ILE A 219 11.65 -5.66 -18.73
CA ILE A 219 12.02 -6.61 -19.82
C ILE A 219 12.17 -8.04 -19.26
N PHE A 220 12.83 -8.19 -18.10
CA PHE A 220 13.09 -9.46 -17.42
C PHE A 220 12.41 -9.46 -16.06
N ALA A 221 11.10 -9.64 -16.04
CA ALA A 221 10.36 -9.38 -14.83
C ALA A 221 8.97 -10.04 -14.77
N HIS A 222 8.57 -10.46 -13.57
CA HIS A 222 7.29 -11.11 -13.32
C HIS A 222 6.25 -10.13 -12.81
N GLY A 223 5.02 -10.24 -13.29
CA GLY A 223 3.91 -9.47 -12.74
C GLY A 223 3.62 -9.85 -11.29
N GLY A 224 3.33 -8.86 -10.46
CA GLY A 224 2.92 -9.05 -9.07
C GLY A 224 1.51 -9.61 -8.96
N ALA A 225 1.21 -10.30 -7.86
CA ALA A 225 -0.15 -10.79 -7.61
C ALA A 225 -1.12 -9.63 -7.31
N GLY A 226 -2.38 -9.76 -7.72
CA GLY A 226 -3.46 -8.91 -7.25
C GLY A 226 -3.80 -9.20 -5.79
N GLY A 227 -4.21 -8.19 -5.04
CA GLY A 227 -4.66 -8.30 -3.67
C GLY A 227 -6.05 -8.91 -3.57
N THR A 228 -6.31 -9.64 -2.50
CA THR A 228 -7.64 -10.20 -2.23
C THR A 228 -8.64 -9.10 -1.88
N GLY A 229 -9.91 -9.29 -2.24
CA GLY A 229 -10.99 -8.46 -1.72
C GLY A 229 -11.20 -8.70 -0.22
N GLY A 230 -11.61 -7.66 0.50
CA GLY A 230 -11.94 -7.74 1.92
C GLY A 230 -13.25 -8.50 2.14
N ALA A 231 -13.37 -9.21 3.25
CA ALA A 231 -14.62 -9.88 3.60
C ALA A 231 -15.71 -8.84 3.92
N GLY A 232 -16.96 -9.10 3.53
CA GLY A 232 -18.15 -8.45 4.05
C GLY A 232 -18.74 -9.22 5.25
N SER A 233 -19.75 -8.65 5.89
CA SER A 233 -20.44 -9.26 7.03
C SER A 233 -21.95 -8.99 7.03
N GLY A 234 -22.71 -9.89 7.67
CA GLY A 234 -24.16 -9.80 7.70
C GLY A 234 -24.74 -9.94 6.30
N THR A 235 -25.50 -8.94 5.83
CA THR A 235 -26.02 -8.92 4.44
C THR A 235 -25.10 -8.18 3.46
N GLY A 236 -23.93 -7.70 3.91
CA GLY A 236 -23.01 -6.96 3.06
C GLY A 236 -22.19 -7.84 2.10
N ALA A 237 -21.79 -7.24 0.98
CA ALA A 237 -20.96 -7.87 -0.04
C ALA A 237 -19.51 -7.98 0.40
N GLY A 238 -18.81 -9.01 -0.09
CA GLY A 238 -17.35 -9.00 -0.07
C GLY A 238 -16.79 -8.03 -1.12
N GLY A 239 -15.51 -7.69 -0.99
CA GLY A 239 -14.80 -6.89 -1.97
C GLY A 239 -14.40 -7.70 -3.20
N ALA A 240 -14.29 -7.05 -4.35
CA ALA A 240 -13.68 -7.67 -5.52
C ALA A 240 -12.18 -7.91 -5.31
N GLY A 241 -11.67 -9.00 -5.88
CA GLY A 241 -10.22 -9.24 -5.96
C GLY A 241 -9.55 -8.32 -6.98
N GLY A 242 -8.27 -8.02 -6.76
CA GLY A 242 -7.45 -7.19 -7.66
C GLY A 242 -6.90 -7.98 -8.84
N ASP A 243 -6.75 -7.33 -10.00
CA ASP A 243 -6.10 -7.95 -11.15
C ASP A 243 -4.60 -8.22 -10.87
N GLY A 244 -4.06 -9.31 -11.39
CA GLY A 244 -2.62 -9.58 -11.39
C GLY A 244 -1.87 -8.65 -12.35
N GLY A 245 -0.61 -8.39 -12.05
CA GLY A 245 0.26 -7.55 -12.86
C GLY A 245 0.74 -8.24 -14.13
N VAL A 246 1.05 -7.46 -15.16
CA VAL A 246 1.57 -7.97 -16.44
C VAL A 246 3.06 -8.29 -16.32
N GLY A 247 3.48 -9.47 -16.78
CA GLY A 247 4.87 -9.88 -16.91
C GLY A 247 5.60 -9.16 -18.05
N GLY A 248 6.92 -9.26 -18.05
CA GLY A 248 7.79 -8.63 -19.04
C GLY A 248 7.90 -9.43 -20.33
N LEU A 249 8.84 -9.04 -21.19
CA LEU A 249 9.19 -9.86 -22.37
C LEU A 249 9.61 -11.27 -21.94
N PHE A 250 10.40 -11.34 -20.87
CA PHE A 250 10.79 -12.55 -20.18
C PHE A 250 10.24 -12.50 -18.75
N GLY A 251 9.07 -13.08 -18.54
CA GLY A 251 8.44 -13.19 -17.24
C GLY A 251 6.95 -13.52 -17.33
N GLY A 252 6.48 -14.26 -16.33
CA GLY A 252 5.08 -14.61 -16.19
C GLY A 252 4.22 -13.46 -15.66
N GLY A 253 2.94 -13.47 -15.99
CA GLY A 253 1.97 -12.57 -15.37
C GLY A 253 1.61 -13.00 -13.94
N GLY A 254 1.14 -12.05 -13.15
CA GLY A 254 0.78 -12.25 -11.76
C GLY A 254 -0.60 -12.89 -11.59
N ARG A 255 -0.81 -13.62 -10.51
CA ARG A 255 -2.14 -14.17 -10.19
C ARG A 255 -3.13 -13.06 -9.85
N GLY A 256 -4.39 -13.16 -10.27
CA GLY A 256 -5.47 -12.32 -9.78
C GLY A 256 -5.85 -12.65 -8.33
N GLY A 257 -6.26 -11.64 -7.57
CA GLY A 257 -6.72 -11.79 -6.20
C GLY A 257 -8.09 -12.43 -6.13
N ASP A 258 -8.33 -13.25 -5.11
CA ASP A 258 -9.65 -13.80 -4.84
C ASP A 258 -10.60 -12.70 -4.32
N ALA A 259 -11.90 -12.83 -4.58
CA ALA A 259 -12.93 -12.00 -3.99
C ALA A 259 -13.03 -12.25 -2.48
N GLY A 260 -13.42 -11.23 -1.73
CA GLY A 260 -13.74 -11.39 -0.31
C GLY A 260 -15.06 -12.13 -0.13
N SER A 261 -15.20 -12.89 0.94
CA SER A 261 -16.48 -13.56 1.27
C SER A 261 -17.56 -12.55 1.67
N GLY A 262 -18.81 -12.78 1.29
CA GLY A 262 -19.95 -11.96 1.75
C GLY A 262 -21.30 -12.56 1.31
N ALA A 263 -22.40 -11.92 1.71
CA ALA A 263 -23.74 -12.40 1.38
C ALA A 263 -24.20 -12.07 -0.05
N ALA A 264 -23.49 -11.15 -0.72
CA ALA A 264 -23.76 -10.75 -2.09
C ALA A 264 -22.56 -11.07 -3.01
N PRO A 265 -22.80 -11.19 -4.34
CA PRO A 265 -21.77 -11.54 -5.31
C PRO A 265 -20.56 -10.60 -5.29
N ALA A 266 -19.35 -11.16 -5.32
CA ALA A 266 -18.12 -10.43 -5.54
C ALA A 266 -17.22 -11.19 -6.52
N ASN A 267 -16.57 -10.45 -7.44
CA ASN A 267 -15.80 -11.05 -8.52
C ASN A 267 -14.33 -11.22 -8.13
N GLY A 268 -13.72 -12.32 -8.57
CA GLY A 268 -12.28 -12.51 -8.51
C GLY A 268 -11.56 -11.64 -9.54
N GLY A 269 -10.31 -11.26 -9.25
CA GLY A 269 -9.46 -10.48 -10.14
C GLY A 269 -8.92 -11.33 -11.29
N ARG A 270 -8.67 -10.71 -12.44
CA ARG A 270 -8.07 -11.41 -13.59
C ARG A 270 -6.60 -11.71 -13.31
N GLY A 271 -6.10 -12.82 -13.83
CA GLY A 271 -4.67 -13.06 -13.93
C GLY A 271 -4.01 -12.11 -14.92
N GLY A 272 -2.77 -11.75 -14.65
CA GLY A 272 -1.96 -10.92 -15.52
C GLY A 272 -1.41 -11.70 -16.71
N ASP A 273 -1.20 -11.00 -17.81
CA ASP A 273 -0.65 -11.57 -19.04
C ASP A 273 0.88 -11.70 -18.97
N ALA A 274 1.43 -12.63 -19.74
CA ALA A 274 2.83 -12.65 -20.14
C ALA A 274 2.99 -12.20 -21.60
N VAL A 275 4.20 -11.81 -22.01
CA VAL A 275 4.42 -11.21 -23.34
C VAL A 275 5.07 -12.20 -24.32
N PHE A 276 6.29 -12.67 -24.08
CA PHE A 276 7.00 -13.55 -25.03
C PHE A 276 7.38 -14.90 -24.42
N ILE A 277 8.23 -14.89 -23.39
CA ILE A 277 8.54 -16.08 -22.60
C ILE A 277 7.94 -15.89 -21.20
N GLY A 278 6.90 -16.66 -20.89
CA GLY A 278 6.25 -16.61 -19.58
C GLY A 278 4.83 -17.17 -19.63
N ASN A 279 4.38 -17.69 -18.48
CA ASN A 279 3.01 -18.15 -18.30
C ASN A 279 2.10 -16.97 -17.94
N GLY A 280 0.84 -17.04 -18.37
CA GLY A 280 -0.19 -16.15 -17.85
C GLY A 280 -0.50 -16.50 -16.39
N GLY A 281 -0.89 -15.49 -15.60
CA GLY A 281 -1.30 -15.71 -14.21
C GLY A 281 -2.70 -16.32 -14.13
N ASN A 282 -2.99 -17.10 -13.10
CA ASN A 282 -4.35 -17.59 -12.87
C ASN A 282 -5.27 -16.44 -12.43
N GLY A 283 -6.55 -16.52 -12.79
CA GLY A 283 -7.59 -15.66 -12.22
C GLY A 283 -7.85 -16.02 -10.75
N GLY A 284 -8.35 -15.05 -10.00
CA GLY A 284 -8.84 -15.23 -8.64
C GLY A 284 -10.27 -15.76 -8.61
N ASN A 285 -10.64 -16.43 -7.54
CA ASN A 285 -11.99 -16.96 -7.36
C ASN A 285 -12.99 -15.83 -7.03
N GLY A 286 -14.23 -15.97 -7.48
CA GLY A 286 -15.38 -15.19 -7.04
C GLY A 286 -15.90 -15.67 -5.68
N SER A 287 -16.95 -15.00 -5.20
CA SER A 287 -17.67 -15.39 -3.98
C SER A 287 -19.13 -14.95 -4.05
N GLY A 288 -20.00 -15.61 -3.27
CA GLY A 288 -21.40 -15.20 -3.13
C GLY A 288 -22.22 -15.27 -4.43
N GLY A 289 -21.81 -16.11 -5.39
CA GLY A 289 -22.38 -16.16 -6.75
C GLY A 289 -21.75 -15.17 -7.73
N GLY A 290 -20.66 -14.51 -7.35
CA GLY A 290 -19.85 -13.68 -8.24
C GLY A 290 -19.01 -14.52 -9.22
N ASN A 291 -18.50 -13.88 -10.26
CA ASN A 291 -17.70 -14.58 -11.26
C ASN A 291 -16.25 -14.73 -10.77
N GLY A 292 -15.64 -15.87 -11.10
CA GLY A 292 -14.18 -15.99 -11.08
C GLY A 292 -13.53 -15.07 -12.12
N GLY A 293 -12.33 -14.61 -11.81
CA GLY A 293 -11.52 -13.82 -12.73
C GLY A 293 -10.99 -14.67 -13.89
N SER A 294 -10.78 -14.06 -15.05
CA SER A 294 -10.15 -14.78 -16.17
C SER A 294 -8.68 -15.09 -15.88
N GLY A 295 -8.19 -16.23 -16.36
CA GLY A 295 -6.75 -16.43 -16.46
C GLY A 295 -6.12 -15.46 -17.45
N GLY A 296 -4.86 -15.09 -17.23
CA GLY A 296 -4.08 -14.27 -18.14
C GLY A 296 -3.55 -15.08 -19.33
N PHE A 297 -3.29 -14.40 -20.43
CA PHE A 297 -2.68 -14.98 -21.61
C PHE A 297 -1.19 -15.25 -21.39
N ALA A 298 -0.69 -16.33 -21.99
CA ALA A 298 0.74 -16.58 -22.06
C ALA A 298 1.39 -15.90 -23.25
N GLY A 299 2.72 -15.76 -23.17
CA GLY A 299 3.53 -15.56 -24.36
C GLY A 299 3.54 -16.82 -25.25
N PRO A 300 4.02 -16.73 -26.50
CA PRO A 300 4.07 -17.86 -27.43
C PRO A 300 4.84 -19.09 -26.93
N LEU A 301 5.68 -18.93 -25.89
CA LEU A 301 6.48 -19.98 -25.28
C LEU A 301 6.04 -20.30 -23.83
N GLY A 302 4.78 -20.05 -23.48
CA GLY A 302 4.23 -20.34 -22.14
C GLY A 302 2.82 -20.94 -22.15
N HIS A 303 2.25 -21.11 -20.96
CA HIS A 303 0.89 -21.62 -20.73
C HIS A 303 -0.02 -20.54 -20.13
N SER A 304 -1.22 -20.38 -20.69
CA SER A 304 -2.20 -19.43 -20.17
C SER A 304 -2.66 -19.83 -18.77
N GLY A 305 -3.05 -18.84 -17.97
CA GLY A 305 -3.57 -19.08 -16.64
C GLY A 305 -4.94 -19.74 -16.66
N ALA A 306 -5.27 -20.43 -15.57
CA ALA A 306 -6.62 -20.94 -15.33
C ALA A 306 -7.59 -19.81 -14.95
N HIS A 307 -8.86 -19.96 -15.32
CA HIS A 307 -9.93 -19.12 -14.79
C HIS A 307 -10.18 -19.44 -13.31
N GLY A 308 -10.54 -18.42 -12.54
CA GLY A 308 -11.01 -18.60 -11.18
C GLY A 308 -12.38 -19.28 -11.14
N LEU A 309 -12.66 -19.92 -10.01
CA LEU A 309 -13.97 -20.48 -9.72
C LEU A 309 -14.95 -19.36 -9.34
N PRO A 310 -16.27 -19.52 -9.58
CA PRO A 310 -17.29 -18.62 -9.07
C PRO A 310 -17.51 -18.76 -7.55
#